data_AF-A0A849R8S7-F1
#
_entry.id   AF-A0A849R8S7-F1
#
_cell.length_a   1.000
_cell.length_b   1.000
_cell.length_c   1.000
_cell.angle_alpha   90.00
_cell.angle_beta   90.00
_cell.angle_gamma   90.00
#
_symmetry.space_group_name_H-M   'P 1'
#
loop_
_entity.id
_entity.type
_entity.pdbx_description
1 polymer ?
#
loop_
_entity_poly.entity_id
_entity_poly.type
_entity_poly.pdbx_seq_one_letter_code
_entity_poly.pdbx_strand_id
1 'polypeptide(L)'
;MSQQDYKIADIALADWGRKEINIAETEMPGLMALRKEFGDKKPLNGARVAGCLHMTIQTAVLIETLTDLGAEVRWSSCNIFSTQDHAAAAIAAVGIPVFAWKGETEAEADWCIEQTIIGPNGWRPNMILDDGGDLTNMMHDKFPELMADVKGLSEETTTGVLRLYERVAKNTLKVPAFNVNDSVTKSKFDNLYGCRESLVDGIKRATDVMIAGKIAVVCGYGDVGKGCAQSLRGLGATVWITEIDPICALQAAMEGFRVVTMEEAAPIANIFVSATGNFNVITHKHLLAMRNQAIVCNIGHFDSEIEISSLRQYTWENIKPQVDHVIFPDGKRLIVLAEGRLVNLGCATGHPSFVMSNSFCNQVLAQIELWQNASSYENKVYILPKILDEKVARSHLAQLGVNLTVLTEQQAGYINVPVEGPYKADHYRY
;
A
#
# COMPACT_ATOMS: atom_id res chain seq x y z
N MET A 1 -27.51 18.59 19.30
CA MET A 1 -26.12 18.15 19.38
C MET A 1 -25.79 17.58 18.01
N SER A 2 -24.91 18.21 17.24
CA SER A 2 -24.49 17.64 15.96
C SER A 2 -23.89 16.28 16.23
N GLN A 3 -24.42 15.23 15.59
CA GLN A 3 -23.88 13.89 15.68
C GLN A 3 -22.42 13.94 15.18
N GLN A 4 -21.50 13.42 15.99
CA GLN A 4 -20.08 13.37 15.68
C GLN A 4 -19.91 12.40 14.50
N ASP A 5 -19.46 12.92 13.35
CA ASP A 5 -19.37 12.19 12.07
C ASP A 5 -17.95 11.64 11.83
N TYR A 6 -17.43 10.96 12.85
CA TYR A 6 -16.16 10.23 12.80
C TYR A 6 -16.12 9.21 13.94
N LYS A 7 -15.28 8.18 13.82
CA LYS A 7 -14.92 7.26 14.92
C LYS A 7 -13.44 6.91 14.83
N ILE A 8 -12.69 7.32 15.85
CA ILE A 8 -11.24 7.17 15.97
C ILE A 8 -10.90 6.73 17.40
N ALA A 9 -9.64 6.36 17.66
CA ALA A 9 -9.20 5.95 19.00
C ALA A 9 -9.28 7.10 20.03
N ASP A 10 -8.61 8.23 19.73
CA ASP A 10 -8.50 9.36 20.66
C ASP A 10 -8.26 10.68 19.92
N ILE A 11 -9.22 11.61 20.01
CA ILE A 11 -9.12 12.93 19.39
C ILE A 11 -8.04 13.81 20.03
N ALA A 12 -7.61 13.54 21.27
CA ALA A 12 -6.57 14.30 21.94
C ALA A 12 -5.18 14.14 21.28
N LEU A 13 -5.02 13.16 20.39
CA LEU A 13 -3.79 12.94 19.62
C LEU A 13 -3.63 13.90 18.42
N ALA A 14 -4.62 14.73 18.12
CA ALA A 14 -4.64 15.60 16.94
C ALA A 14 -3.44 16.54 16.85
N ASP A 15 -3.00 17.13 17.96
CA ASP A 15 -1.84 18.04 17.98
C ASP A 15 -0.53 17.34 17.63
N TRP A 16 -0.39 16.07 18.01
CA TRP A 16 0.76 15.25 17.62
C TRP A 16 0.68 14.91 16.14
N GLY A 17 -0.46 14.42 15.67
CA GLY A 17 -0.67 14.12 14.25
C GLY A 17 -0.40 15.32 13.36
N ARG A 18 -0.88 16.52 13.73
CA ARG A 18 -0.60 17.76 12.99
C ARG A 18 0.90 18.05 12.87
N LYS A 19 1.67 17.86 13.95
CA LYS A 19 3.13 18.07 13.91
C LYS A 19 3.81 17.09 12.95
N GLU A 20 3.39 15.83 12.93
CA GLU A 20 3.95 14.84 12.00
C GLU A 20 3.51 15.07 10.54
N ILE A 21 2.26 15.51 10.32
CA ILE A 21 1.80 15.93 8.99
C ILE A 21 2.67 17.07 8.45
N ASN A 22 2.92 18.11 9.26
CA ASN A 22 3.77 19.23 8.85
C ASN A 22 5.20 18.79 8.49
N ILE A 23 5.75 17.78 9.18
CA ILE A 23 7.05 17.18 8.82
C ILE A 23 6.92 16.39 7.52
N ALA A 24 5.88 15.56 7.39
CA ALA A 24 5.66 14.73 6.21
C ALA A 24 5.47 15.56 4.94
N GLU A 25 4.81 16.72 5.00
CA GLU A 25 4.70 17.64 3.86
C GLU A 25 6.07 18.04 3.30
N THR A 26 7.09 18.18 4.15
CA THR A 26 8.47 18.48 3.68
C THR A 26 9.14 17.30 2.98
N GLU A 27 8.65 16.08 3.21
CA GLU A 27 9.11 14.85 2.58
C GLU A 27 8.18 14.38 1.45
N MET A 28 7.14 15.15 1.08
CA MET A 28 6.19 14.78 0.03
C MET A 28 6.13 15.83 -1.10
N PRO A 29 7.26 16.06 -1.80
CA PRO A 29 7.40 17.17 -2.74
C PRO A 29 6.43 17.06 -3.91
N GLY A 30 6.07 15.85 -4.32
CA GLY A 30 5.13 15.62 -5.39
C GLY A 30 3.73 16.14 -5.06
N LEU A 31 3.20 15.77 -3.89
CA LEU A 31 1.89 16.26 -3.45
C LEU A 31 1.90 17.78 -3.27
N MET A 32 2.98 18.34 -2.70
CA MET A 32 3.13 19.79 -2.54
C MET A 32 3.17 20.50 -3.91
N ALA A 33 3.83 19.91 -4.91
CA ALA A 33 3.85 20.43 -6.27
C ALA A 33 2.44 20.42 -6.91
N LEU A 34 1.66 19.35 -6.70
CA LEU A 34 0.29 19.27 -7.19
C LEU A 34 -0.64 20.30 -6.51
N ARG A 35 -0.53 20.48 -5.19
CA ARG A 35 -1.26 21.54 -4.47
C ARG A 35 -0.92 22.92 -5.04
N LYS A 36 0.36 23.20 -5.28
CA LYS A 36 0.78 24.48 -5.88
C LYS A 36 0.25 24.67 -7.30
N GLU A 37 0.27 23.63 -8.13
CA GLU A 37 -0.13 23.72 -9.54
C GLU A 37 -1.65 23.83 -9.73
N PHE A 38 -2.42 23.13 -8.89
CA PHE A 38 -3.84 22.91 -9.09
C PHE A 38 -4.73 23.50 -7.98
N GLY A 39 -4.17 23.92 -6.85
CA GLY A 39 -4.92 24.42 -5.70
C GLY A 39 -5.85 25.58 -6.04
N ASP A 40 -5.38 26.57 -6.82
CA ASP A 40 -6.20 27.71 -7.25
C ASP A 40 -7.28 27.32 -8.27
N LYS A 41 -7.06 26.23 -9.02
CA LYS A 41 -7.99 25.75 -10.06
C LYS A 41 -9.11 24.90 -9.47
N LYS A 42 -8.92 24.37 -8.26
CA LYS A 42 -9.83 23.44 -7.58
C LYS A 42 -10.40 22.37 -8.53
N PRO A 43 -9.55 21.57 -9.20
CA PRO A 43 -9.99 20.66 -10.26
C PRO A 43 -10.97 19.59 -9.77
N LEU A 44 -10.98 19.29 -8.47
CA LEU A 44 -11.87 18.31 -7.84
C LEU A 44 -13.10 18.95 -7.19
N ASN A 45 -13.41 20.22 -7.48
CA ASN A 45 -14.59 20.87 -6.94
C ASN A 45 -15.88 20.07 -7.27
N GLY A 46 -16.63 19.72 -6.24
CA GLY A 46 -17.84 18.88 -6.34
C GLY A 46 -17.58 17.36 -6.31
N ALA A 47 -16.32 16.92 -6.31
CA ALA A 47 -15.97 15.53 -6.05
C ALA A 47 -16.22 15.21 -4.57
N ARG A 48 -16.84 14.06 -4.32
CA ARG A 48 -17.11 13.45 -3.03
C ARG A 48 -16.40 12.10 -3.03
N VAL A 49 -15.18 12.09 -2.51
CA VAL A 49 -14.27 10.94 -2.55
C VAL A 49 -14.49 10.11 -1.29
N ALA A 50 -14.90 8.85 -1.47
CA ALA A 50 -14.78 7.83 -0.43
C ALA A 50 -13.41 7.14 -0.58
N GLY A 51 -12.60 7.22 0.47
CA GLY A 51 -11.28 6.60 0.52
C GLY A 51 -11.26 5.38 1.44
N CYS A 52 -10.68 4.28 0.98
CA CYS A 52 -10.37 3.10 1.80
C CYS A 52 -8.91 2.74 1.59
N LEU A 53 -8.06 3.29 2.46
CA LEU A 53 -6.60 3.16 2.39
C LEU A 53 -6.04 3.34 3.80
N HIS A 54 -4.95 2.63 4.14
CA HIS A 54 -4.23 2.75 5.40
C HIS A 54 -4.24 4.18 5.97
N MET A 55 -4.83 4.39 7.15
CA MET A 55 -4.99 5.73 7.74
C MET A 55 -3.70 6.17 8.47
N THR A 56 -2.69 6.57 7.69
CA THR A 56 -1.36 7.00 8.16
C THR A 56 -1.16 8.51 8.04
N ILE A 57 -0.02 9.01 8.52
CA ILE A 57 0.44 10.39 8.32
C ILE A 57 0.60 10.72 6.83
N GLN A 58 1.09 9.78 6.03
CA GLN A 58 1.24 9.99 4.59
C GLN A 58 -0.16 10.14 3.94
N THR A 59 -1.10 9.30 4.34
CA THR A 59 -2.49 9.35 3.85
C THR A 59 -3.19 10.63 4.30
N ALA A 60 -2.89 11.14 5.49
CA ALA A 60 -3.37 12.44 5.93
C ALA A 60 -2.94 13.57 4.96
N VAL A 61 -1.69 13.55 4.47
CA VAL A 61 -1.22 14.52 3.46
C VAL A 61 -1.94 14.34 2.12
N LEU A 62 -2.25 13.10 1.71
CA LEU A 62 -3.08 12.82 0.52
C LEU A 62 -4.50 13.38 0.69
N ILE A 63 -5.16 13.10 1.82
CA ILE A 63 -6.50 13.61 2.14
C ILE A 63 -6.52 15.13 2.06
N GLU A 64 -5.58 15.79 2.73
CA GLU A 64 -5.48 17.25 2.70
C GLU A 64 -5.21 17.76 1.28
N THR A 65 -4.42 17.05 0.48
CA THR A 65 -4.20 17.39 -0.93
C THR A 65 -5.50 17.33 -1.74
N LEU A 66 -6.30 16.26 -1.59
CA LEU A 66 -7.59 16.13 -2.27
C LEU A 66 -8.55 17.27 -1.88
N THR A 67 -8.60 17.63 -0.60
CA THR A 67 -9.42 18.75 -0.12
C THR A 67 -8.91 20.12 -0.59
N ASP A 68 -7.59 20.32 -0.62
CA ASP A 68 -6.94 21.51 -1.20
C ASP A 68 -7.23 21.64 -2.69
N LEU A 69 -7.52 20.54 -3.38
CA LEU A 69 -7.93 20.50 -4.79
C LEU A 69 -9.44 20.63 -4.98
N GLY A 70 -10.22 20.76 -3.91
CA GLY A 70 -11.66 21.04 -3.93
C GLY A 70 -12.58 19.84 -3.65
N ALA A 71 -12.04 18.67 -3.33
CA ALA A 71 -12.86 17.51 -3.00
C ALA A 71 -13.43 17.59 -1.56
N GLU A 72 -14.62 17.03 -1.36
CA GLU A 72 -15.09 16.57 -0.06
C GLU A 72 -14.66 15.11 0.13
N VAL A 73 -14.20 14.75 1.33
CA VAL A 73 -13.56 13.45 1.58
C VAL A 73 -14.17 12.78 2.81
N ARG A 74 -14.38 11.46 2.75
CA ARG A 74 -14.61 10.57 3.91
C ARG A 74 -13.65 9.40 3.81
N TRP A 75 -13.19 8.87 4.95
CA TRP A 75 -12.10 7.88 4.95
C TRP A 75 -12.28 6.74 5.95
N SER A 76 -11.90 5.54 5.53
CA SER A 76 -11.63 4.38 6.39
C SER A 76 -10.28 3.75 6.07
N SER A 77 -9.75 2.96 7.01
CA SER A 77 -8.56 2.14 6.76
C SER A 77 -8.91 0.90 5.95
N CYS A 78 -7.98 0.40 5.14
CA CYS A 78 -8.09 -0.90 4.47
C CYS A 78 -7.43 -2.05 5.28
N ASN A 79 -6.89 -1.77 6.47
CA ASN A 79 -6.30 -2.80 7.31
C ASN A 79 -6.38 -2.45 8.81
N ILE A 80 -6.82 -3.43 9.59
CA ILE A 80 -7.12 -3.30 11.02
C ILE A 80 -5.93 -2.91 11.90
N PHE A 81 -4.68 -3.10 11.46
CA PHE A 81 -3.49 -2.77 12.24
C PHE A 81 -2.66 -1.61 11.67
N SER A 82 -3.09 -1.05 10.54
CA SER A 82 -2.29 -0.07 9.79
C SER A 82 -2.52 1.38 10.20
N THR A 83 -3.64 1.67 10.87
CA THR A 83 -3.99 3.03 11.29
C THR A 83 -2.94 3.59 12.24
N GLN A 84 -2.58 4.85 12.02
CA GLN A 84 -1.86 5.67 13.00
C GLN A 84 -2.89 6.57 13.67
N ASP A 85 -3.22 6.29 14.93
CA ASP A 85 -4.35 6.94 15.62
C ASP A 85 -4.19 8.46 15.71
N HIS A 86 -2.96 8.97 15.84
CA HIS A 86 -2.68 10.40 15.81
C HIS A 86 -2.89 11.03 14.44
N ALA A 87 -2.66 10.31 13.34
CA ALA A 87 -3.00 10.77 12.00
C ALA A 87 -4.52 10.86 11.80
N ALA A 88 -5.25 9.81 12.21
CA ALA A 88 -6.71 9.78 12.17
C ALA A 88 -7.31 10.94 13.00
N ALA A 89 -6.76 11.19 14.20
CA ALA A 89 -7.17 12.31 15.05
C ALA A 89 -6.94 13.67 14.41
N ALA A 90 -5.80 13.89 13.77
CA ALA A 90 -5.48 15.17 13.12
C ALA A 90 -6.42 15.49 11.95
N ILE A 91 -6.80 14.49 11.16
CA ILE A 91 -7.76 14.64 10.06
C ILE A 91 -9.19 14.84 10.58
N ALA A 92 -9.61 14.06 11.57
CA ALA A 92 -10.93 14.24 12.21
C ALA A 92 -11.07 15.63 12.86
N ALA A 93 -10.01 16.15 13.48
CA ALA A 93 -10.01 17.45 14.15
C ALA A 93 -10.21 18.65 13.20
N VAL A 94 -9.85 18.51 11.93
CA VAL A 94 -10.12 19.53 10.89
C VAL A 94 -11.48 19.34 10.20
N GLY A 95 -12.31 18.43 10.71
CA GLY A 95 -13.69 18.23 10.26
C GLY A 95 -13.85 17.28 9.09
N ILE A 96 -12.81 16.52 8.72
CA ILE A 96 -12.88 15.48 7.69
C ILE A 96 -13.27 14.14 8.36
N PRO A 97 -14.38 13.50 7.97
CA PRO A 97 -14.82 12.22 8.56
C PRO A 97 -13.81 11.09 8.37
N VAL A 98 -13.41 10.48 9.49
CA VAL A 98 -12.52 9.31 9.53
C VAL A 98 -13.13 8.22 10.42
N PHE A 99 -13.17 7.00 9.90
CA PHE A 99 -13.62 5.80 10.60
C PHE A 99 -12.47 4.78 10.58
N ALA A 100 -11.56 4.91 11.54
CA ALA A 100 -10.38 4.07 11.62
C ALA A 100 -9.69 4.22 12.98
N TRP A 101 -9.26 3.10 13.56
CA TRP A 101 -8.31 3.08 14.67
C TRP A 101 -7.45 1.82 14.61
N LYS A 102 -6.28 1.85 15.26
CA LYS A 102 -5.39 0.68 15.29
C LYS A 102 -5.96 -0.40 16.19
N GLY A 103 -6.05 -1.62 15.67
CA GLY A 103 -6.57 -2.78 16.40
C GLY A 103 -8.09 -2.90 16.38
N GLU A 104 -8.78 -2.28 15.41
CA GLU A 104 -10.19 -2.56 15.16
C GLU A 104 -10.42 -4.05 14.84
N THR A 105 -11.60 -4.58 15.17
CA THR A 105 -11.98 -5.93 14.76
C THR A 105 -12.39 -5.97 13.29
N GLU A 106 -12.41 -7.14 12.67
CA GLU A 106 -12.89 -7.30 11.28
C GLU A 106 -14.31 -6.75 11.07
N ALA A 107 -15.20 -7.00 12.04
CA ALA A 107 -16.58 -6.48 11.99
C ALA A 107 -16.62 -4.94 12.10
N GLU A 108 -15.69 -4.35 12.85
CA GLU A 108 -15.55 -2.89 12.94
C GLU A 108 -14.94 -2.32 11.66
N ALA A 109 -14.00 -3.01 11.01
CA ALA A 109 -13.44 -2.61 9.73
C ALA A 109 -14.51 -2.55 8.63
N ASP A 110 -15.33 -3.60 8.51
CA ASP A 110 -16.50 -3.63 7.62
C ASP A 110 -17.45 -2.45 7.91
N TRP A 111 -17.72 -2.19 9.20
CA TRP A 111 -18.55 -1.07 9.61
C TRP A 111 -17.92 0.29 9.26
N CYS A 112 -16.60 0.43 9.40
CA CYS A 112 -15.85 1.65 9.05
C CYS A 112 -15.95 1.97 7.55
N ILE A 113 -15.83 0.95 6.68
CA ILE A 113 -16.02 1.11 5.23
C ILE A 113 -17.47 1.54 4.95
N GLU A 114 -18.47 0.95 5.61
CA GLU A 114 -19.88 1.32 5.45
C GLU A 114 -20.15 2.79 5.88
N GLN A 115 -19.59 3.24 7.00
CA GLN A 115 -19.73 4.64 7.44
C GLN A 115 -19.04 5.65 6.49
N THR A 116 -18.06 5.19 5.74
CA THR A 116 -17.38 6.01 4.72
C THR A 116 -18.27 6.25 3.50
N ILE A 117 -19.20 5.35 3.20
CA ILE A 117 -20.12 5.45 2.04
C ILE A 117 -21.31 6.37 2.32
N ILE A 118 -21.86 6.33 3.54
CA ILE A 118 -23.09 7.04 3.92
C ILE A 118 -22.75 8.15 4.92
N GLY A 119 -22.77 9.40 4.45
CA GLY A 119 -22.59 10.56 5.31
C GLY A 119 -23.89 11.32 5.62
N PRO A 120 -23.82 12.30 6.55
CA PRO A 120 -24.93 13.17 6.92
C PRO A 120 -25.39 14.03 5.73
N ASN A 121 -26.60 14.58 5.82
CA ASN A 121 -27.19 15.47 4.81
C ASN A 121 -27.23 14.87 3.39
N GLY A 122 -27.30 13.54 3.29
CA GLY A 122 -27.36 12.84 2.01
C GLY A 122 -26.01 12.71 1.30
N TRP A 123 -24.88 12.94 1.98
CA TRP A 123 -23.56 12.74 1.39
C TRP A 123 -23.39 11.30 0.93
N ARG A 124 -23.04 11.12 -0.35
CA ARG A 124 -22.75 9.84 -1.00
C ARG A 124 -21.56 10.02 -1.94
N PRO A 125 -20.67 9.03 -2.08
CA PRO A 125 -19.51 9.17 -2.93
C PRO A 125 -19.92 9.28 -4.40
N ASN A 126 -19.20 10.10 -5.15
CA ASN A 126 -19.21 10.10 -6.61
C ASN A 126 -17.84 9.75 -7.21
N MET A 127 -16.87 9.44 -6.35
CA MET A 127 -15.51 9.01 -6.66
C MET A 127 -15.06 8.02 -5.59
N ILE A 128 -14.28 7.01 -5.97
CA ILE A 128 -13.71 6.02 -5.06
C ILE A 128 -12.18 6.07 -5.17
N LEU A 129 -11.49 6.02 -4.03
CA LEU A 129 -10.04 5.82 -3.94
C LEU A 129 -9.81 4.61 -3.04
N ASP A 130 -9.16 3.59 -3.58
CA ASP A 130 -9.10 2.27 -2.94
C ASP A 130 -7.68 1.70 -2.89
N ASP A 131 -7.45 0.89 -1.86
CA ASP A 131 -6.25 0.12 -1.64
C ASP A 131 -6.69 -1.28 -1.20
N GLY A 132 -6.62 -2.23 -2.13
CA GLY A 132 -6.99 -3.63 -1.92
C GLY A 132 -8.35 -4.01 -2.49
N GLY A 133 -9.21 -3.03 -2.81
CA GLY A 133 -10.49 -3.23 -3.48
C GLY A 133 -11.67 -3.51 -2.55
N ASP A 134 -11.53 -3.35 -1.23
CA ASP A 134 -12.58 -3.68 -0.26
C ASP A 134 -13.76 -2.69 -0.35
N LEU A 135 -13.49 -1.39 -0.46
CA LEU A 135 -14.52 -0.38 -0.69
C LEU A 135 -15.18 -0.56 -2.05
N THR A 136 -14.40 -0.85 -3.09
CA THR A 136 -14.89 -1.14 -4.43
C THR A 136 -15.85 -2.32 -4.42
N ASN A 137 -15.48 -3.41 -3.74
CA ASN A 137 -16.33 -4.59 -3.62
C ASN A 137 -17.61 -4.28 -2.86
N MET A 138 -17.52 -3.58 -1.72
CA MET A 138 -18.67 -3.16 -0.95
C MET A 138 -19.64 -2.29 -1.77
N MET A 139 -19.11 -1.30 -2.50
CA MET A 139 -19.89 -0.43 -3.37
C MET A 139 -20.54 -1.17 -4.55
N HIS A 140 -19.82 -2.10 -5.19
CA HIS A 140 -20.38 -2.83 -6.33
C HIS A 140 -21.45 -3.85 -5.93
N ASP A 141 -21.27 -4.50 -4.78
CA ASP A 141 -22.03 -5.69 -4.39
C ASP A 141 -23.10 -5.40 -3.33
N LYS A 142 -22.82 -4.55 -2.34
CA LYS A 142 -23.77 -4.17 -1.27
C LYS A 142 -24.52 -2.87 -1.54
N PHE A 143 -23.90 -1.91 -2.22
CA PHE A 143 -24.52 -0.61 -2.57
C PHE A 143 -24.60 -0.38 -4.09
N PRO A 144 -25.07 -1.37 -4.87
CA PRO A 144 -25.04 -1.33 -6.32
C PRO A 144 -25.76 -0.14 -6.94
N GLU A 145 -26.76 0.42 -6.25
CA GLU A 145 -27.57 1.56 -6.65
C GLU A 145 -26.80 2.89 -6.56
N LEU A 146 -25.88 3.03 -5.61
CA LEU A 146 -25.08 4.26 -5.44
C LEU A 146 -24.04 4.42 -6.55
N MET A 147 -23.66 3.32 -7.21
CA MET A 147 -22.70 3.33 -8.31
C MET A 147 -23.18 4.15 -9.52
N ALA A 148 -24.48 4.45 -9.63
CA ALA A 148 -25.00 5.32 -10.69
C ALA A 148 -24.46 6.76 -10.62
N ASP A 149 -24.09 7.23 -9.42
CA ASP A 149 -23.53 8.56 -9.20
C ASP A 149 -21.99 8.57 -9.18
N VAL A 150 -21.35 7.40 -9.22
CA VAL A 150 -19.89 7.27 -9.19
C VAL A 150 -19.32 7.41 -10.60
N LYS A 151 -18.37 8.34 -10.77
CA LYS A 151 -17.73 8.60 -12.07
C LYS A 151 -16.56 7.66 -12.36
N GLY A 152 -15.88 7.16 -11.32
CA GLY A 152 -14.71 6.31 -11.48
C GLY A 152 -14.06 5.95 -10.15
N LEU A 153 -13.09 5.05 -10.23
CA LEU A 153 -12.28 4.62 -9.10
C LEU A 153 -10.79 4.52 -9.43
N SER A 154 -9.93 4.73 -8.45
CA SER A 154 -8.48 4.48 -8.59
C SER A 154 -8.00 3.50 -7.52
N GLU A 155 -7.22 2.50 -7.94
CA GLU A 155 -6.77 1.39 -7.10
C GLU A 155 -5.23 1.30 -7.07
N GLU A 156 -4.69 1.27 -5.86
CA GLU A 156 -3.24 1.39 -5.61
C GLU A 156 -2.48 0.07 -5.67
N THR A 157 -3.12 -1.06 -5.36
CA THR A 157 -2.39 -2.30 -5.08
C THR A 157 -2.54 -3.35 -6.16
N THR A 158 -1.53 -4.21 -6.27
CA THR A 158 -1.58 -5.37 -7.16
C THR A 158 -2.81 -6.24 -6.91
N THR A 159 -3.17 -6.45 -5.65
CA THR A 159 -4.31 -7.30 -5.27
C THR A 159 -5.65 -6.69 -5.63
N GLY A 160 -5.86 -5.39 -5.35
CA GLY A 160 -7.07 -4.70 -5.77
C GLY A 160 -7.19 -4.63 -7.31
N VAL A 161 -6.08 -4.41 -8.01
CA VAL A 161 -6.04 -4.42 -9.49
C VAL A 161 -6.44 -5.79 -10.05
N LEU A 162 -5.98 -6.90 -9.47
CA LEU A 162 -6.41 -8.25 -9.86
C LEU A 162 -7.93 -8.41 -9.71
N ARG A 163 -8.51 -7.93 -8.60
CA ARG A 163 -9.97 -7.92 -8.38
C ARG A 163 -10.71 -7.08 -9.43
N LEU A 164 -10.15 -5.95 -9.86
CA LEU A 164 -10.72 -5.13 -10.94
C LEU A 164 -10.71 -5.85 -12.28
N TYR A 165 -9.60 -6.49 -12.66
CA TYR A 165 -9.54 -7.28 -13.89
C TYR A 165 -10.52 -8.45 -13.87
N GLU A 166 -10.72 -9.10 -12.72
CA GLU A 166 -11.77 -10.10 -12.57
C GLU A 166 -13.17 -9.53 -12.80
N ARG A 167 -13.47 -8.33 -12.29
CA ARG A 167 -14.76 -7.66 -12.52
C ARG A 167 -14.95 -7.31 -13.99
N VAL A 168 -13.90 -6.87 -14.70
CA VAL A 168 -13.95 -6.67 -16.16
C VAL A 168 -14.25 -7.99 -16.88
N ALA A 169 -13.55 -9.07 -16.55
CA ALA A 169 -13.75 -10.38 -17.17
C ALA A 169 -15.16 -10.95 -16.93
N LYS A 170 -15.75 -10.66 -15.75
CA LYS A 170 -17.12 -11.03 -15.39
C LYS A 170 -18.18 -10.02 -15.86
N ASN A 171 -17.77 -8.93 -16.52
CA ASN A 171 -18.62 -7.81 -16.92
C ASN A 171 -19.45 -7.21 -15.75
N THR A 172 -18.85 -7.15 -14.56
CA THR A 172 -19.47 -6.62 -13.33
C THR A 172 -18.87 -5.28 -12.88
N LEU A 173 -17.84 -4.78 -13.55
CA LEU A 173 -17.28 -3.44 -13.29
C LEU A 173 -18.26 -2.36 -13.81
N LYS A 174 -18.69 -1.46 -12.93
CA LYS A 174 -19.75 -0.48 -13.24
C LYS A 174 -19.26 0.90 -13.67
N VAL A 175 -17.99 1.20 -13.43
CA VAL A 175 -17.36 2.51 -13.68
C VAL A 175 -15.94 2.32 -14.21
N PRO A 176 -15.35 3.29 -14.92
CA PRO A 176 -13.93 3.24 -15.29
C PRO A 176 -13.04 3.19 -14.05
N ALA A 177 -11.94 2.45 -14.18
CA ALA A 177 -10.96 2.27 -13.10
C ALA A 177 -9.54 2.62 -13.56
N PHE A 178 -8.78 3.35 -12.74
CA PHE A 178 -7.34 3.48 -12.92
C PHE A 178 -6.59 2.49 -12.03
N ASN A 179 -5.78 1.66 -12.68
CA ASN A 179 -4.71 0.90 -12.08
C ASN A 179 -3.54 1.86 -11.82
N VAL A 180 -3.47 2.36 -10.58
CA VAL A 180 -2.37 3.20 -10.12
C VAL A 180 -1.14 2.35 -9.83
N ASN A 181 -1.34 1.10 -9.38
CA ASN A 181 -0.26 0.17 -9.04
C ASN A 181 0.80 0.05 -10.15
N ASP A 182 0.35 -0.08 -11.40
CA ASP A 182 1.23 -0.38 -12.53
C ASP A 182 1.86 0.86 -13.17
N SER A 183 1.65 2.05 -12.60
CA SER A 183 2.51 3.21 -12.89
C SER A 183 3.94 2.87 -12.48
N VAL A 184 4.94 3.30 -13.26
CA VAL A 184 6.36 3.07 -12.99
C VAL A 184 6.75 3.70 -11.66
N THR A 185 6.36 4.96 -11.46
CA THR A 185 6.62 5.71 -10.21
C THR A 185 5.87 5.17 -9.00
N LYS A 186 4.92 4.25 -9.20
CA LYS A 186 4.32 3.47 -8.11
C LYS A 186 5.09 2.16 -7.94
N SER A 187 4.93 1.20 -8.85
CA SER A 187 5.46 -0.17 -8.72
C SER A 187 6.97 -0.24 -8.45
N LYS A 188 7.80 0.57 -9.13
CA LYS A 188 9.27 0.54 -8.91
C LYS A 188 9.78 1.32 -7.73
N PHE A 189 8.94 2.13 -7.11
CA PHE A 189 9.35 2.97 -6.01
C PHE A 189 8.73 2.46 -4.73
N ASP A 190 7.41 2.44 -4.67
CA ASP A 190 6.63 2.02 -3.53
C ASP A 190 6.91 0.56 -3.16
N ASN A 191 6.55 -0.37 -4.05
CA ASN A 191 6.65 -1.80 -3.78
C ASN A 191 8.12 -2.21 -3.56
N LEU A 192 9.08 -1.56 -4.21
CA LEU A 192 10.50 -1.89 -4.11
C LEU A 192 11.21 -1.16 -2.96
N TYR A 193 11.34 0.17 -3.05
CA TYR A 193 12.09 0.98 -2.09
C TYR A 193 11.34 1.15 -0.78
N GLY A 194 10.02 1.28 -0.80
CA GLY A 194 9.21 1.34 0.41
C GLY A 194 9.37 0.09 1.26
N CYS A 195 9.21 -1.08 0.67
CA CYS A 195 9.42 -2.35 1.37
C CYS A 195 10.88 -2.55 1.81
N ARG A 196 11.85 -2.05 1.04
CA ARG A 196 13.27 -2.08 1.43
C ARG A 196 13.52 -1.31 2.73
N GLU A 197 12.87 -0.17 2.91
CA GLU A 197 13.00 0.63 4.13
C GLU A 197 12.17 0.03 5.29
N SER A 198 10.94 -0.40 5.00
CA SER A 198 9.96 -0.67 6.05
C SER A 198 9.91 -2.12 6.56
N LEU A 199 10.36 -3.11 5.77
CA LEU A 199 10.32 -4.52 6.20
C LEU A 199 11.10 -4.71 7.50
N VAL A 200 12.37 -4.35 7.48
CA VAL A 200 13.25 -4.59 8.62
C VAL A 200 12.93 -3.65 9.78
N ASP A 201 12.37 -2.47 9.52
CA ASP A 201 11.80 -1.62 10.56
C ASP A 201 10.69 -2.37 11.34
N GLY A 202 9.70 -2.93 10.64
CA GLY A 202 8.65 -3.75 11.24
C GLY A 202 9.18 -4.93 12.06
N ILE A 203 10.11 -5.71 11.50
CA ILE A 203 10.73 -6.84 12.20
C ILE A 203 11.49 -6.36 13.44
N LYS A 204 12.22 -5.25 13.35
CA LYS A 204 13.03 -4.71 14.47
C LYS A 204 12.17 -4.15 15.58
N ARG A 205 11.17 -3.31 15.29
CA ARG A 205 10.26 -2.81 16.33
C ARG A 205 9.49 -3.94 17.01
N ALA A 206 9.17 -5.01 16.27
CA ALA A 206 8.53 -6.17 16.83
C ALA A 206 9.44 -6.99 17.76
N THR A 207 10.70 -7.24 17.36
CA THR A 207 11.51 -8.32 17.96
C THR A 207 12.90 -7.92 18.46
N ASP A 208 13.35 -6.70 18.12
CA ASP A 208 14.71 -6.21 18.37
C ASP A 208 15.83 -7.17 17.88
N VAL A 209 15.49 -8.06 16.95
CA VAL A 209 16.36 -9.15 16.53
C VAL A 209 17.58 -8.62 15.76
N MET A 210 18.74 -9.21 16.02
CA MET A 210 19.92 -9.03 15.18
C MET A 210 19.69 -9.66 13.80
N ILE A 211 19.87 -8.92 12.71
CA ILE A 211 19.67 -9.44 11.35
C ILE A 211 20.94 -10.12 10.82
N ALA A 212 22.12 -9.56 11.12
CA ALA A 212 23.38 -10.08 10.59
C ALA A 212 23.64 -11.51 11.04
N GLY A 213 24.13 -12.34 10.11
CA GLY A 213 24.43 -13.76 10.34
C GLY A 213 23.21 -14.68 10.42
N LYS A 214 21.98 -14.16 10.31
CA LYS A 214 20.77 -14.99 10.21
C LYS A 214 20.51 -15.43 8.77
N ILE A 215 19.85 -16.57 8.64
CA ILE A 215 19.24 -16.99 7.38
C ILE A 215 17.83 -16.41 7.34
N ALA A 216 17.56 -15.56 6.34
CA ALA A 216 16.26 -14.96 6.11
C ALA A 216 15.71 -15.44 4.77
N VAL A 217 14.48 -15.95 4.76
CA VAL A 217 13.80 -16.48 3.58
C VAL A 217 12.75 -15.48 3.14
N VAL A 218 12.81 -15.07 1.88
CA VAL A 218 11.79 -14.23 1.24
C VAL A 218 11.05 -15.08 0.23
N CYS A 219 9.75 -15.26 0.43
CA CYS A 219 8.89 -15.99 -0.48
C CYS A 219 8.32 -15.03 -1.52
N GLY A 220 8.66 -15.24 -2.80
CA GLY A 220 8.34 -14.32 -3.89
C GLY A 220 9.46 -13.31 -4.12
N TYR A 221 9.79 -13.09 -5.40
CA TYR A 221 10.84 -12.17 -5.84
C TYR A 221 10.33 -11.21 -6.92
N GLY A 222 9.07 -10.80 -6.80
CA GLY A 222 8.53 -9.60 -7.43
C GLY A 222 9.15 -8.32 -6.87
N ASP A 223 8.48 -7.18 -7.01
CA ASP A 223 9.04 -5.90 -6.57
C ASP A 223 9.19 -5.80 -5.05
N VAL A 224 8.17 -6.23 -4.31
CA VAL A 224 8.19 -6.36 -2.85
C VAL A 224 9.34 -7.27 -2.41
N GLY A 225 9.39 -8.49 -2.96
CA GLY A 225 10.43 -9.48 -2.64
C GLY A 225 11.85 -8.97 -2.91
N LYS A 226 12.06 -8.26 -4.03
CA LYS A 226 13.35 -7.62 -4.35
C LYS A 226 13.75 -6.60 -3.30
N GLY A 227 12.83 -5.74 -2.87
CA GLY A 227 13.07 -4.72 -1.84
C GLY A 227 13.42 -5.35 -0.49
N CYS A 228 12.64 -6.35 -0.10
CA CYS A 228 12.83 -7.15 1.10
C CYS A 228 14.21 -7.81 1.14
N ALA A 229 14.59 -8.49 0.06
CA ALA A 229 15.87 -9.17 -0.06
C ALA A 229 17.06 -8.20 0.02
N GLN A 230 16.97 -7.05 -0.64
CA GLN A 230 17.99 -6.00 -0.57
C GLN A 230 18.18 -5.49 0.86
N SER A 231 17.09 -5.23 1.59
CA SER A 231 17.12 -4.75 2.97
C SER A 231 17.81 -5.74 3.92
N LEU A 232 17.36 -6.99 3.89
CA LEU A 232 17.90 -8.06 4.72
C LEU A 232 19.40 -8.30 4.44
N ARG A 233 19.79 -8.33 3.15
CA ARG A 233 21.20 -8.48 2.75
C ARG A 233 22.04 -7.29 3.19
N GLY A 234 21.52 -6.07 3.05
CA GLY A 234 22.20 -4.84 3.47
C GLY A 234 22.59 -4.83 4.95
N LEU A 235 21.85 -5.58 5.78
CA LEU A 235 22.13 -5.76 7.21
C LEU A 235 22.88 -7.07 7.53
N GLY A 236 23.42 -7.75 6.53
CA GLY A 236 24.29 -8.92 6.70
C GLY A 236 23.57 -10.26 6.90
N ALA A 237 22.29 -10.37 6.55
CA ALA A 237 21.62 -11.68 6.50
C ALA A 237 22.07 -12.50 5.29
N THR A 238 22.10 -13.82 5.45
CA THR A 238 22.13 -14.76 4.32
C THR A 238 20.71 -14.89 3.80
N VAL A 239 20.42 -14.26 2.65
CA VAL A 239 19.07 -14.21 2.09
C VAL A 239 18.83 -15.36 1.11
N TRP A 240 17.76 -16.11 1.36
CA TRP A 240 17.25 -17.19 0.51
C TRP A 240 15.92 -16.77 -0.10
N ILE A 241 15.68 -17.18 -1.33
CA ILE A 241 14.48 -16.84 -2.11
C ILE A 241 13.73 -18.10 -2.45
N THR A 242 12.40 -18.08 -2.35
CA THR A 242 11.54 -19.09 -2.99
C THR A 242 10.77 -18.44 -4.12
N GLU A 243 10.74 -19.07 -5.29
CA GLU A 243 10.03 -18.54 -6.46
C GLU A 243 9.42 -19.65 -7.30
N ILE A 244 8.29 -19.34 -7.92
CA ILE A 244 7.61 -20.16 -8.92
C ILE A 244 7.87 -19.65 -10.33
N ASP A 245 8.14 -18.35 -10.49
CA ASP A 245 8.44 -17.76 -11.80
C ASP A 245 9.94 -17.94 -12.12
N PRO A 246 10.31 -18.64 -13.21
CA PRO A 246 11.70 -18.86 -13.57
C PRO A 246 12.47 -17.58 -13.92
N ILE A 247 11.80 -16.53 -14.40
CA ILE A 247 12.43 -15.23 -14.69
C ILE A 247 12.81 -14.55 -13.39
N CYS A 248 11.90 -14.49 -12.42
CA CYS A 248 12.16 -13.91 -11.10
C CYS A 248 13.20 -14.73 -10.33
N ALA A 249 13.13 -16.07 -10.39
CA ALA A 249 14.13 -16.95 -9.79
C ALA A 249 15.52 -16.72 -10.40
N LEU A 250 15.62 -16.59 -11.73
CA LEU A 250 16.89 -16.30 -12.39
C LEU A 250 17.44 -14.93 -11.97
N GLN A 251 16.59 -13.89 -11.86
CA GLN A 251 17.00 -12.60 -11.33
C GLN A 251 17.56 -12.72 -9.91
N ALA A 252 16.88 -13.44 -9.00
CA ALA A 252 17.38 -13.68 -7.65
C ALA A 252 18.74 -14.37 -7.63
N ALA A 253 18.92 -15.40 -8.45
CA ALA A 253 20.18 -16.11 -8.59
C ALA A 253 21.31 -15.22 -9.13
N MET A 254 21.01 -14.32 -10.08
CA MET A 254 21.99 -13.38 -10.64
C MET A 254 22.44 -12.31 -9.64
N GLU A 255 21.60 -11.96 -8.66
CA GLU A 255 22.02 -11.14 -7.53
C GLU A 255 22.87 -11.92 -6.51
N GLY A 256 22.98 -13.25 -6.65
CA GLY A 256 23.73 -14.12 -5.75
C GLY A 256 22.91 -14.65 -4.57
N PHE A 257 21.58 -14.53 -4.61
CA PHE A 257 20.71 -15.18 -3.64
C PHE A 257 20.56 -16.67 -3.95
N ARG A 258 20.45 -17.49 -2.91
CA ARG A 258 20.13 -18.92 -3.08
C ARG A 258 18.63 -19.04 -3.33
N VAL A 259 18.26 -19.62 -4.46
CA VAL A 259 16.87 -20.00 -4.76
C VAL A 259 16.65 -21.42 -4.26
N VAL A 260 15.67 -21.61 -3.38
CA VAL A 260 15.39 -22.86 -2.66
C VAL A 260 13.88 -23.10 -2.57
N THR A 261 13.48 -24.30 -2.17
CA THR A 261 12.10 -24.60 -1.78
C THR A 261 11.83 -24.23 -0.32
N MET A 262 10.55 -24.07 0.05
CA MET A 262 10.18 -23.84 1.45
C MET A 262 10.46 -25.07 2.34
N GLU A 263 10.39 -26.27 1.77
CA GLU A 263 10.73 -27.52 2.44
C GLU A 263 12.21 -27.58 2.84
N GLU A 264 13.12 -27.06 2.00
CA GLU A 264 14.54 -26.94 2.31
C GLU A 264 14.81 -25.86 3.37
N ALA A 265 14.08 -24.74 3.30
CA ALA A 265 14.37 -23.56 4.10
C ALA A 265 13.78 -23.62 5.52
N ALA A 266 12.55 -24.15 5.66
CA ALA A 266 11.82 -24.16 6.92
C ALA A 266 12.62 -24.74 8.10
N PRO A 267 13.32 -25.88 7.99
CA PRO A 267 14.00 -26.50 9.14
C PRO A 267 15.17 -25.69 9.72
N ILE A 268 15.75 -24.77 8.94
CA ILE A 268 17.06 -24.17 9.28
C ILE A 268 17.05 -22.65 9.36
N ALA A 269 16.15 -21.98 8.63
CA ALA A 269 16.13 -20.52 8.58
C ALA A 269 15.58 -19.88 9.86
N ASN A 270 15.90 -18.60 10.05
CA ASN A 270 15.58 -17.84 11.25
C ASN A 270 14.38 -16.91 11.07
N ILE A 271 14.26 -16.31 9.89
CA ILE A 271 13.26 -15.30 9.56
C ILE A 271 12.59 -15.72 8.26
N PHE A 272 11.26 -15.66 8.23
CA PHE A 272 10.44 -15.98 7.07
C PHE A 272 9.55 -14.79 6.75
N VAL A 273 9.63 -14.32 5.51
CA VAL A 273 8.89 -13.17 5.00
C VAL A 273 8.13 -13.61 3.76
N SER A 274 6.80 -13.61 3.82
CA SER A 274 6.00 -13.81 2.61
C SER A 274 5.75 -12.49 1.87
N ALA A 275 5.95 -12.49 0.55
CA ALA A 275 5.88 -11.32 -0.33
C ALA A 275 5.33 -11.69 -1.72
N THR A 276 4.32 -12.58 -1.77
CA THR A 276 3.84 -13.20 -3.02
C THR A 276 2.51 -12.65 -3.53
N GLY A 277 1.66 -12.14 -2.63
CA GLY A 277 0.25 -11.86 -2.91
C GLY A 277 -0.60 -13.12 -3.15
N ASN A 278 -0.15 -14.31 -2.74
CA ASN A 278 -0.77 -15.60 -3.02
C ASN A 278 -1.41 -16.22 -1.76
N PHE A 279 -1.70 -17.52 -1.79
CA PHE A 279 -2.45 -18.23 -0.76
C PHE A 279 -1.66 -19.43 -0.23
N ASN A 280 -1.59 -19.59 1.11
CA ASN A 280 -0.95 -20.71 1.80
C ASN A 280 0.49 -20.99 1.35
N VAL A 281 1.28 -19.93 1.16
CA VAL A 281 2.70 -20.03 0.82
C VAL A 281 3.50 -20.63 1.98
N ILE A 282 3.20 -20.19 3.19
CA ILE A 282 3.74 -20.79 4.42
C ILE A 282 2.63 -21.61 5.09
N THR A 283 2.61 -22.91 4.79
CA THR A 283 1.64 -23.88 5.30
C THR A 283 1.92 -24.30 6.75
N HIS A 284 0.94 -24.94 7.38
CA HIS A 284 1.09 -25.59 8.70
C HIS A 284 2.29 -26.54 8.76
N LYS A 285 2.54 -27.32 7.70
CA LYS A 285 3.67 -28.23 7.60
C LYS A 285 5.01 -27.48 7.66
N HIS A 286 5.12 -26.34 7.00
CA HIS A 286 6.32 -25.50 7.06
C HIS A 286 6.53 -24.96 8.48
N LEU A 287 5.47 -24.43 9.10
CA LEU A 287 5.49 -23.88 10.45
C LEU A 287 5.89 -24.93 11.50
N LEU A 288 5.42 -26.18 11.33
CA LEU A 288 5.85 -27.31 12.16
C LEU A 288 7.34 -27.63 12.01
N ALA A 289 7.89 -27.53 10.80
CA ALA A 289 9.30 -27.83 10.54
C ALA A 289 10.26 -26.74 11.03
N MET A 290 9.77 -25.51 11.24
CA MET A 290 10.61 -24.39 11.69
C MET A 290 11.32 -24.64 13.02
N ARG A 291 12.50 -24.05 13.18
CA ARG A 291 13.25 -24.05 14.44
C ARG A 291 12.54 -23.27 15.54
N ASN A 292 12.87 -23.58 16.79
CA ASN A 292 12.44 -22.78 17.93
C ASN A 292 12.89 -21.30 17.77
N GLN A 293 11.99 -20.38 18.10
CA GLN A 293 12.16 -18.93 18.01
C GLN A 293 12.34 -18.40 16.58
N ALA A 294 11.89 -19.14 15.56
CA ALA A 294 11.80 -18.58 14.21
C ALA A 294 10.76 -17.46 14.16
N ILE A 295 11.09 -16.40 13.42
CA ILE A 295 10.20 -15.25 13.18
C ILE A 295 9.48 -15.47 11.85
N VAL A 296 8.16 -15.33 11.87
CA VAL A 296 7.31 -15.48 10.68
C VAL A 296 6.48 -14.22 10.52
N CYS A 297 6.55 -13.64 9.32
CA CYS A 297 5.81 -12.44 8.99
C CYS A 297 5.44 -12.40 7.50
N ASN A 298 4.49 -11.55 7.19
CA ASN A 298 3.99 -11.31 5.85
C ASN A 298 4.10 -9.82 5.55
N ILE A 299 4.47 -9.47 4.33
CA ILE A 299 4.48 -8.09 3.83
C ILE A 299 3.70 -7.96 2.50
N GLY A 300 3.13 -9.06 2.00
CA GLY A 300 2.12 -8.98 0.94
C GLY A 300 0.74 -8.64 1.50
N HIS A 301 -0.24 -8.49 0.60
CA HIS A 301 -1.44 -7.70 0.89
C HIS A 301 -2.43 -8.33 1.87
N PHE A 302 -2.66 -9.65 1.84
CA PHE A 302 -3.58 -10.33 2.77
C PHE A 302 -2.87 -11.30 3.71
N ASP A 303 -3.49 -11.61 4.84
CA ASP A 303 -2.99 -12.56 5.84
C ASP A 303 -2.96 -14.02 5.38
N SER A 304 -3.64 -14.32 4.28
CA SER A 304 -3.76 -15.66 3.70
C SER A 304 -2.46 -16.25 3.12
N GLU A 305 -1.38 -15.47 3.01
CA GLU A 305 -0.08 -16.00 2.59
C GLU A 305 0.49 -17.01 3.60
N ILE A 306 0.13 -16.85 4.88
CA ILE A 306 0.53 -17.74 5.97
C ILE A 306 -0.73 -18.42 6.48
N GLU A 307 -0.66 -19.73 6.72
CA GLU A 307 -1.80 -20.49 7.22
C GLU A 307 -2.02 -20.27 8.74
N ILE A 308 -2.27 -19.02 9.15
CA ILE A 308 -2.43 -18.61 10.56
C ILE A 308 -3.59 -19.33 11.24
N SER A 309 -4.67 -19.61 10.50
CA SER A 309 -5.83 -20.37 10.99
C SER A 309 -5.43 -21.74 11.53
N SER A 310 -4.48 -22.42 10.88
CA SER A 310 -3.97 -23.72 11.33
C SER A 310 -3.22 -23.64 12.67
N LEU A 311 -2.73 -22.47 13.06
CA LEU A 311 -2.03 -22.26 14.32
C LEU A 311 -2.98 -21.99 15.50
N ARG A 312 -4.26 -21.72 15.27
CA ARG A 312 -5.24 -21.41 16.34
C ARG A 312 -5.56 -22.60 17.24
N GLN A 313 -5.21 -23.81 16.82
CA GLN A 313 -5.29 -25.01 17.66
C GLN A 313 -4.21 -25.06 18.76
N TYR A 314 -3.17 -24.21 18.67
CA TYR A 314 -2.06 -24.18 19.62
C TYR A 314 -2.25 -23.09 20.67
N THR A 315 -1.38 -23.11 21.70
CA THR A 315 -1.40 -22.06 22.72
C THR A 315 -0.73 -20.81 22.16
N TRP A 316 -1.45 -19.68 22.20
CA TRP A 316 -0.92 -18.36 21.87
C TRP A 316 -0.61 -17.59 23.15
N GLU A 317 0.60 -17.05 23.22
CA GLU A 317 1.06 -16.18 24.31
C GLU A 317 1.40 -14.82 23.69
N ASN A 318 0.55 -13.82 23.94
CA ASN A 318 0.81 -12.46 23.47
C ASN A 318 2.00 -11.87 24.23
N ILE A 319 2.99 -11.36 23.50
CA ILE A 319 4.17 -10.70 24.08
C ILE A 319 3.89 -9.21 24.24
N LYS A 320 3.40 -8.59 23.15
CA LYS A 320 2.98 -7.19 23.06
C LYS A 320 2.04 -7.04 21.85
N PRO A 321 1.45 -5.86 21.61
CA PRO A 321 0.61 -5.66 20.42
C PRO A 321 1.32 -6.11 19.14
N GLN A 322 0.63 -6.94 18.35
CA GLN A 322 1.09 -7.50 17.06
C GLN A 322 2.33 -8.42 17.16
N VAL A 323 2.67 -8.94 18.34
CA VAL A 323 3.76 -9.91 18.51
C VAL A 323 3.31 -11.04 19.42
N ASP A 324 3.22 -12.24 18.85
CA ASP A 324 2.69 -13.40 19.53
C ASP A 324 3.67 -14.57 19.48
N HIS A 325 3.74 -15.31 20.58
CA HIS A 325 4.28 -16.66 20.57
C HIS A 325 3.19 -17.66 20.24
N VAL A 326 3.48 -18.57 19.32
CA VAL A 326 2.70 -19.80 19.11
C VAL A 326 3.49 -20.99 19.64
N ILE A 327 2.95 -21.67 20.66
CA ILE A 327 3.62 -22.73 21.41
C ILE A 327 3.11 -24.10 20.97
N PHE A 328 4.01 -24.90 20.41
CA PHE A 328 3.74 -26.26 19.93
C PHE A 328 3.79 -27.30 21.08
N PRO A 329 3.20 -28.50 20.89
CA PRO A 329 3.16 -29.53 21.93
C PRO A 329 4.54 -30.00 22.43
N ASP A 330 5.58 -29.89 21.60
CA ASP A 330 6.96 -30.22 21.93
C ASP A 330 7.71 -29.09 22.67
N GLY A 331 7.02 -27.98 22.96
CA GLY A 331 7.57 -26.80 23.63
C GLY A 331 8.27 -25.82 22.70
N LYS A 332 8.42 -26.13 21.40
CA LYS A 332 8.91 -25.19 20.40
C LYS A 332 7.96 -24.00 20.31
N ARG A 333 8.52 -22.80 20.17
CA ARG A 333 7.77 -21.56 19.96
C ARG A 333 8.11 -20.92 18.62
N LEU A 334 7.12 -20.35 17.95
CA LEU A 334 7.31 -19.41 16.83
C LEU A 334 6.95 -18.00 17.26
N ILE A 335 7.64 -17.00 16.71
CA ILE A 335 7.29 -15.60 16.85
C ILE A 335 6.49 -15.20 15.60
N VAL A 336 5.20 -14.94 15.76
CA VAL A 336 4.30 -14.53 14.68
C VAL A 336 4.07 -13.03 14.78
N LEU A 337 4.29 -12.32 13.68
CA LEU A 337 4.14 -10.87 13.62
C LEU A 337 2.81 -10.49 12.97
N ALA A 338 2.13 -9.51 13.57
CA ALA A 338 0.86 -8.94 13.12
C ALA A 338 -0.22 -9.97 12.76
N GLU A 339 -0.19 -11.14 13.41
CA GLU A 339 -1.07 -12.27 13.11
C GLU A 339 -1.13 -12.63 11.62
N GLY A 340 0.00 -12.46 10.91
CA GLY A 340 0.11 -12.73 9.47
C GLY A 340 -0.32 -11.59 8.54
N ARG A 341 -0.80 -10.45 9.05
CA ARG A 341 -1.05 -9.24 8.24
C ARG A 341 0.28 -8.51 7.93
N LEU A 342 0.19 -7.42 7.15
CA LEU A 342 1.35 -6.62 6.72
C LEU A 342 2.20 -6.15 7.90
N VAL A 343 3.41 -6.70 8.01
CA VAL A 343 4.32 -6.47 9.14
C VAL A 343 4.86 -5.04 9.20
N ASN A 344 5.11 -4.42 8.05
CA ASN A 344 5.64 -3.05 7.97
C ASN A 344 4.65 -2.00 8.49
N LEU A 345 3.35 -2.23 8.31
CA LEU A 345 2.29 -1.35 8.81
C LEU A 345 1.80 -1.77 10.20
N GLY A 346 1.63 -3.07 10.42
CA GLY A 346 1.16 -3.60 11.70
C GLY A 346 2.16 -3.38 12.84
N CYS A 347 3.44 -3.67 12.60
CA CYS A 347 4.50 -3.56 13.61
C CYS A 347 5.33 -2.28 13.53
N ALA A 348 5.16 -1.47 12.48
CA ALA A 348 5.83 -0.18 12.33
C ALA A 348 4.87 0.89 11.76
N THR A 349 5.31 1.65 10.76
CA THR A 349 4.58 2.83 10.24
C THR A 349 4.44 2.81 8.73
N GLY A 350 4.60 1.65 8.10
CA GLY A 350 4.57 1.51 6.65
C GLY A 350 5.76 2.19 5.97
N HIS A 351 5.55 2.58 4.72
CA HIS A 351 6.58 3.18 3.90
C HIS A 351 6.83 4.66 4.26
N PRO A 352 8.07 5.15 4.12
CA PRO A 352 8.39 6.56 4.38
C PRO A 352 7.62 7.54 3.49
N SER A 353 7.44 8.78 3.96
CA SER A 353 6.67 9.81 3.27
C SER A 353 7.13 10.08 1.83
N PHE A 354 8.44 10.10 1.59
CA PHE A 354 8.99 10.36 0.26
C PHE A 354 8.56 9.35 -0.80
N VAL A 355 8.56 8.06 -0.46
CA VAL A 355 8.13 7.04 -1.42
C VAL A 355 6.61 7.08 -1.60
N MET A 356 5.84 7.27 -0.53
CA MET A 356 4.37 7.39 -0.62
C MET A 356 3.93 8.62 -1.41
N SER A 357 4.72 9.70 -1.42
CA SER A 357 4.47 10.87 -2.27
C SER A 357 4.39 10.49 -3.75
N ASN A 358 5.13 9.48 -4.21
CA ASN A 358 5.06 9.04 -5.61
C ASN A 358 3.72 8.36 -5.89
N SER A 359 3.34 7.38 -5.06
CA SER A 359 2.06 6.66 -5.19
C SER A 359 0.87 7.61 -5.10
N PHE A 360 0.88 8.50 -4.12
CA PHE A 360 -0.24 9.41 -3.89
C PHE A 360 -0.34 10.54 -4.93
N CYS A 361 0.77 10.92 -5.58
CA CYS A 361 0.67 11.77 -6.78
C CYS A 361 -0.08 11.07 -7.90
N ASN A 362 0.19 9.78 -8.13
CA ASN A 362 -0.53 9.01 -9.12
C ASN A 362 -2.03 8.90 -8.74
N GLN A 363 -2.36 8.68 -7.47
CA GLN A 363 -3.75 8.69 -7.00
C GLN A 363 -4.43 10.03 -7.30
N VAL A 364 -3.82 11.15 -6.93
CA VAL A 364 -4.38 12.50 -7.18
C VAL A 364 -4.59 12.74 -8.67
N LEU A 365 -3.62 12.39 -9.51
CA LEU A 365 -3.73 12.56 -10.96
C LEU A 365 -4.83 11.67 -11.56
N ALA A 366 -4.97 10.43 -11.09
CA ALA A 366 -6.06 9.54 -11.49
C ALA A 366 -7.43 10.09 -11.08
N GLN A 367 -7.56 10.63 -9.87
CA GLN A 367 -8.79 11.25 -9.39
C GLN A 367 -9.17 12.49 -10.22
N ILE A 368 -8.18 13.35 -10.55
CA ILE A 368 -8.41 14.51 -11.42
C ILE A 368 -8.87 14.06 -12.82
N GLU A 369 -8.19 13.09 -13.42
CA GLU A 369 -8.52 12.58 -14.75
C GLU A 369 -9.94 12.00 -14.81
N LEU A 370 -10.29 11.11 -13.88
CA LEU A 370 -11.62 10.51 -13.81
C LEU A 370 -12.70 11.57 -13.54
N TRP A 371 -12.46 12.52 -12.64
CA TRP A 371 -13.47 13.52 -12.30
C TRP A 371 -13.83 14.43 -13.49
N GLN A 372 -12.81 14.80 -14.27
CA GLN A 372 -12.94 15.72 -15.41
C GLN A 372 -13.36 15.02 -16.70
N ASN A 373 -12.88 13.79 -16.92
CA ASN A 373 -12.94 13.12 -18.22
C ASN A 373 -13.58 11.71 -18.17
N ALA A 374 -14.27 11.31 -17.10
CA ALA A 374 -14.88 9.97 -16.99
C ALA A 374 -15.69 9.53 -18.22
N SER A 375 -16.39 10.45 -18.90
CA SER A 375 -17.15 10.15 -20.12
C SER A 375 -16.31 9.66 -21.31
N SER A 376 -15.00 9.87 -21.28
CA SER A 376 -14.05 9.41 -22.29
C SER A 376 -13.56 7.98 -22.04
N TYR A 377 -13.95 7.36 -20.93
CA TYR A 377 -13.53 6.02 -20.53
C TYR A 377 -14.72 5.06 -20.53
N GLU A 378 -14.47 3.83 -21.00
CA GLU A 378 -15.39 2.73 -20.82
C GLU A 378 -15.20 2.11 -19.42
N ASN A 379 -16.08 1.20 -19.01
CA ASN A 379 -15.94 0.44 -17.76
C ASN A 379 -14.84 -0.63 -17.87
N LYS A 380 -13.60 -0.17 -17.97
CA LYS A 380 -12.37 -0.95 -18.11
C LYS A 380 -11.32 -0.43 -17.12
N VAL A 381 -10.22 -1.17 -17.02
CA VAL A 381 -9.05 -0.78 -16.23
C VAL A 381 -8.02 -0.11 -17.14
N TYR A 382 -7.61 1.11 -16.78
CA TYR A 382 -6.64 1.93 -17.49
C TYR A 382 -5.39 2.16 -16.62
N ILE A 383 -4.26 2.45 -17.26
CA ILE A 383 -3.03 2.90 -16.60
C ILE A 383 -2.85 4.38 -16.91
N LEU A 384 -2.29 5.14 -15.98
CA LEU A 384 -1.98 6.55 -16.22
C LEU A 384 -1.08 6.72 -17.46
N PRO A 385 -1.32 7.74 -18.31
CA PRO A 385 -0.44 8.05 -19.41
C PRO A 385 1.01 8.25 -18.95
N LYS A 386 1.96 7.73 -19.74
CA LYS A 386 3.39 7.76 -19.39
C LYS A 386 3.94 9.16 -19.10
N ILE A 387 3.40 10.19 -19.75
CA ILE A 387 3.79 11.59 -19.50
C ILE A 387 3.43 12.06 -18.08
N LEU A 388 2.34 11.53 -17.50
CA LEU A 388 1.97 11.80 -16.11
C LEU A 388 2.89 11.06 -15.14
N ASP A 389 3.26 9.82 -15.47
CA ASP A 389 4.24 9.04 -14.71
C ASP A 389 5.61 9.75 -14.67
N GLU A 390 6.08 10.25 -15.81
CA GLU A 390 7.30 11.07 -15.90
C GLU A 390 7.17 12.40 -15.15
N LYS A 391 5.97 13.01 -15.12
CA LYS A 391 5.69 14.20 -14.32
C LYS A 391 5.79 13.91 -12.82
N VAL A 392 5.27 12.76 -12.36
CA VAL A 392 5.43 12.32 -10.97
C VAL A 392 6.90 12.18 -10.65
N ALA A 393 7.70 11.48 -11.47
CA ALA A 393 9.13 11.37 -11.23
C ALA A 393 9.79 12.76 -11.15
N ARG A 394 9.51 13.64 -12.12
CA ARG A 394 10.12 14.98 -12.21
C ARG A 394 9.83 15.86 -11.00
N SER A 395 8.64 15.76 -10.40
CA SER A 395 8.27 16.57 -9.23
C SER A 395 9.04 16.21 -7.95
N HIS A 396 9.71 15.06 -7.91
CA HIS A 396 10.49 14.61 -6.76
C HIS A 396 11.99 14.91 -6.87
N LEU A 397 12.51 15.20 -8.07
CA LEU A 397 13.95 15.24 -8.33
C LEU A 397 14.66 16.43 -7.68
N ALA A 398 14.00 17.59 -7.60
CA ALA A 398 14.60 18.80 -7.03
C ALA A 398 14.98 18.63 -5.55
N GLN A 399 14.15 17.94 -4.76
CA GLN A 399 14.42 17.68 -3.34
C GLN A 399 15.65 16.78 -3.13
N LEU A 400 15.91 15.88 -4.09
CA LEU A 400 17.08 15.01 -4.07
C LEU A 400 18.34 15.68 -4.66
N GLY A 401 18.25 16.94 -5.09
CA GLY A 401 19.35 17.64 -5.76
C GLY A 401 19.68 17.06 -7.15
N VAL A 402 18.74 16.36 -7.79
CA VAL A 402 18.95 15.74 -9.10
C VAL A 402 18.64 16.75 -10.21
N ASN A 403 19.63 17.01 -11.06
CA ASN A 403 19.50 17.89 -12.23
C ASN A 403 19.36 17.06 -13.51
N LEU A 404 18.23 17.20 -14.20
CA LEU A 404 17.99 16.47 -15.45
C LEU A 404 18.70 17.17 -16.62
N THR A 405 19.35 16.36 -17.46
CA THR A 405 19.79 16.82 -18.79
C THR A 405 18.58 16.98 -19.71
N VAL A 406 18.59 18.03 -20.52
CA VAL A 406 17.56 18.29 -21.54
C VAL A 406 18.07 17.83 -22.90
N LEU A 407 17.25 17.10 -23.65
CA LEU A 407 17.57 16.72 -25.02
C LEU A 407 17.64 17.97 -25.90
N THR A 408 18.65 18.06 -26.76
CA THR A 408 18.61 18.96 -27.92
C THR A 408 17.60 18.45 -28.95
N GLU A 409 17.07 19.33 -29.80
CA GLU A 409 16.17 18.93 -30.89
C GLU A 409 16.78 17.86 -31.80
N GLN A 410 18.10 17.93 -32.06
CA GLN A 410 18.81 16.93 -32.86
C GLN A 410 18.83 15.55 -32.18
N GLN A 411 19.06 15.49 -30.87
CA GLN A 411 19.04 14.23 -30.13
C GLN A 411 17.63 13.64 -30.06
N ALA A 412 16.63 14.49 -29.80
CA ALA A 412 15.22 14.11 -29.77
C ALA A 412 14.77 13.53 -31.12
N GLY A 413 15.12 14.20 -32.22
CA GLY A 413 14.87 13.72 -33.58
C GLY A 413 15.60 12.41 -33.91
N TYR A 414 16.83 12.21 -33.40
CA TYR A 414 17.61 10.99 -33.65
C TYR A 414 16.97 9.73 -33.06
N ILE A 415 16.41 9.82 -31.84
CA ILE A 415 15.72 8.70 -31.19
C ILE A 415 14.19 8.72 -31.37
N ASN A 416 13.69 9.67 -32.16
CA ASN A 416 12.27 9.84 -32.48
C ASN A 416 11.36 10.00 -31.25
N VAL A 417 11.72 10.92 -30.35
CA VAL A 417 10.89 11.30 -29.19
C VAL A 417 10.77 12.83 -29.09
N PRO A 418 9.73 13.38 -28.44
CA PRO A 418 9.70 14.80 -28.11
C PRO A 418 10.76 15.17 -27.05
N VAL A 419 11.23 16.43 -27.07
CA VAL A 419 12.16 16.95 -26.04
C VAL A 419 11.58 16.84 -24.63
N GLU A 420 10.27 17.03 -24.50
CA GLU A 420 9.55 16.98 -23.22
C GLU A 420 9.01 15.58 -22.85
N GLY A 421 9.30 14.57 -23.68
CA GLY A 421 8.78 13.22 -23.53
C GLY A 421 7.37 13.01 -24.12
N PRO A 422 6.76 11.83 -23.93
CA PRO A 422 7.30 10.68 -23.19
C PRO A 422 8.58 10.11 -23.82
N TYR A 423 9.52 9.68 -22.98
CA TYR A 423 10.88 9.29 -23.41
C TYR A 423 11.04 7.80 -23.72
N LYS A 424 10.02 6.99 -23.46
CA LYS A 424 10.06 5.53 -23.61
C LYS A 424 8.75 5.03 -24.21
N ALA A 425 8.82 3.91 -24.92
CA ALA A 425 7.62 3.23 -25.43
C ALA A 425 6.78 2.64 -24.28
N ASP A 426 5.50 2.38 -24.53
CA ASP A 426 4.56 1.91 -23.50
C ASP A 426 4.97 0.56 -22.90
N HIS A 427 5.51 -0.36 -23.71
CA HIS A 427 5.93 -1.70 -23.30
C HIS A 427 7.31 -1.74 -22.60
N TYR A 428 7.93 -0.59 -22.39
CA TYR A 428 9.23 -0.52 -21.71
C TYR A 428 9.06 -0.86 -20.23
N ARG A 429 9.93 -1.74 -19.71
CA ARG A 429 9.86 -2.22 -18.33
C ARG A 429 10.62 -1.26 -17.41
N TYR A 430 10.16 -0.01 -17.31
CA TYR A 430 10.75 1.16 -16.62
C TYR A 430 11.68 2.03 -17.42
#